data_AF-A0A838E1V1-F1
#
_entry.id   AF-A0A838E1V1-F1
#
_cell.length_a   1.000
_cell.length_b   1.000
_cell.length_c   1.000
_cell.angle_alpha   90.00
_cell.angle_beta   90.00
_cell.angle_gamma   90.00
#
_symmetry.space_group_name_H-M   'P 1'
#
loop_
_entity.id
_entity.type
_entity.pdbx_description
1 polymer ?
#
loop_
_entity_poly.entity_id
_entity_poly.type
_entity_poly.pdbx_seq_one_letter_code
_entity_poly.pdbx_strand_id
1 'polypeptide(L)'
;MEKLSPTSLDGPLLHKACITFEPSIDFTHYPFSLPLIKNLKEIEFPSQVTFFVGENGAGKSTILNALAAKIGFGPEGGSKNFAFKTAEEKHFSGSILLADQLTLSWRMKPNNEYFFRAESFFNVANFIDRMEKEGSGNGYAAYGGKSLHAQSHGESFMSFFSNRLGIDGFFILDEPEAALSP
;
A
#
# COMPACT_ATOMS: atom_id res chain seq x y z
N MET A 1 7.01 32.99 7.75
CA MET A 1 6.45 32.08 6.73
C MET A 1 5.31 31.33 7.40
N GLU A 2 4.08 31.74 7.13
CA GLU A 2 2.89 31.11 7.70
C GLU A 2 2.88 29.62 7.32
N LYS A 3 2.77 28.76 8.33
CA LYS A 3 2.36 27.37 8.12
C LYS A 3 0.94 27.43 7.57
N LEU A 4 0.77 27.09 6.30
CA LEU A 4 -0.54 26.79 5.73
C LEU A 4 -1.23 25.80 6.68
N SER A 5 -2.42 26.17 7.16
CA SER A 5 -3.29 25.28 7.91
C SER A 5 -3.49 23.99 7.11
N PRO A 6 -3.47 22.80 7.74
CA PRO A 6 -3.80 21.57 7.03
C PRO A 6 -5.19 21.78 6.45
N THR A 7 -5.33 21.61 5.14
CA THR A 7 -6.61 21.63 4.46
C THR A 7 -7.41 20.47 5.03
N SER A 8 -8.17 20.70 6.11
CA SER A 8 -8.91 19.63 6.77
C SER A 8 -10.01 19.21 5.83
N LEU A 9 -9.73 18.19 5.02
CA LEU A 9 -10.76 17.54 4.25
C LEU A 9 -11.77 16.97 5.23
N ASP A 10 -13.04 17.27 4.99
CA ASP A 10 -14.19 16.73 5.70
C ASP A 10 -14.47 15.25 5.34
N GLY A 11 -13.54 14.59 4.63
CA GLY A 11 -13.66 13.21 4.19
C GLY A 11 -12.34 12.64 3.63
N PRO A 12 -12.38 11.41 3.08
CA PRO A 12 -11.18 10.73 2.63
C PRO A 12 -10.61 11.28 1.33
N LEU A 13 -9.30 11.12 1.16
CA LEU A 13 -8.58 11.51 -0.07
C LEU A 13 -9.04 10.71 -1.28
N LEU A 14 -9.11 9.38 -1.13
CA LEU A 14 -9.72 8.47 -2.10
C LEU A 14 -11.20 8.35 -1.78
N HIS A 15 -12.06 8.74 -2.70
CA HIS A 15 -13.51 8.70 -2.50
C HIS A 15 -14.09 7.34 -2.87
N LYS A 16 -13.70 6.82 -4.04
CA LYS A 16 -14.23 5.57 -4.60
C LYS A 16 -13.19 4.83 -5.43
N ALA A 17 -13.33 3.51 -5.48
CA ALA A 17 -12.71 2.65 -6.48
C ALA A 17 -13.81 1.89 -7.22
N CYS A 18 -14.00 2.17 -8.50
CA CYS A 18 -14.97 1.49 -9.35
C CYS A 18 -14.29 0.37 -10.14
N ILE A 19 -15.00 -0.74 -10.36
CA ILE A 19 -14.52 -1.88 -11.13
C ILE A 19 -15.40 -2.02 -12.37
N THR A 20 -14.75 -2.06 -13.53
CA THR A 20 -15.39 -2.36 -14.80
C THR A 20 -14.60 -3.48 -15.46
N PHE A 21 -15.19 -4.68 -15.47
CA PHE A 21 -14.55 -5.84 -16.09
C PHE A 21 -14.68 -5.78 -17.62
N GLU A 22 -13.56 -5.97 -18.31
CA GLU A 22 -13.57 -6.22 -19.75
C GLU A 22 -14.29 -7.55 -20.08
N PRO A 23 -14.92 -7.69 -21.25
CA PRO A 23 -15.59 -8.92 -21.65
C PRO A 23 -14.68 -10.16 -21.74
N SER A 24 -13.37 -9.94 -21.85
CA SER A 24 -12.32 -10.95 -21.95
C SER A 24 -11.95 -11.60 -20.60
N ILE A 25 -12.45 -11.07 -19.48
CA ILE A 25 -12.08 -11.55 -18.14
C ILE A 25 -12.60 -12.96 -17.89
N ASP A 26 -11.69 -13.85 -17.48
CA ASP A 26 -12.00 -15.22 -17.06
C ASP A 26 -12.21 -15.32 -15.55
N PHE A 27 -13.47 -15.47 -15.14
CA PHE A 27 -13.90 -15.60 -13.74
C PHE A 27 -13.64 -16.98 -13.12
N THR A 28 -12.97 -17.89 -13.83
CA THR A 28 -12.56 -19.20 -13.32
C THR A 28 -11.14 -19.21 -12.73
N HIS A 29 -10.33 -18.18 -13.01
CA HIS A 29 -8.95 -18.07 -12.54
C HIS A 29 -8.73 -16.89 -11.58
N TYR A 30 -7.71 -17.01 -10.74
CA TYR A 30 -7.27 -15.91 -9.87
C TYR A 30 -6.82 -14.70 -10.72
N PRO A 31 -7.14 -13.46 -10.32
CA PRO A 31 -7.85 -13.06 -9.10
C PRO A 31 -9.38 -13.07 -9.21
N PHE A 32 -9.93 -13.15 -10.42
CA PHE A 32 -11.37 -12.97 -10.69
C PHE A 32 -12.24 -14.13 -10.20
N SER A 33 -11.63 -15.28 -9.89
CA SER A 33 -12.31 -16.41 -9.28
C SER A 33 -12.71 -16.18 -7.82
N LEU A 34 -12.10 -15.21 -7.14
CA LEU A 34 -12.36 -14.92 -5.73
C LEU A 34 -13.80 -14.41 -5.51
N PRO A 35 -14.54 -14.93 -4.50
CA PRO A 35 -15.94 -14.58 -4.28
C PRO A 35 -16.20 -13.08 -4.13
N LEU A 36 -15.29 -12.38 -3.44
CA LEU A 36 -15.38 -10.94 -3.23
C LEU A 36 -15.28 -10.17 -4.56
N ILE A 37 -14.36 -10.57 -5.44
CA ILE A 37 -14.07 -9.85 -6.69
C ILE A 37 -15.17 -10.05 -7.73
N LYS A 38 -15.74 -11.27 -7.84
CA LYS A 38 -16.77 -11.60 -8.85
C LYS A 38 -17.94 -10.62 -8.90
N ASN A 39 -18.36 -10.12 -7.74
CA ASN A 39 -19.55 -9.28 -7.59
C ASN A 39 -19.23 -7.83 -7.24
N LEU A 40 -17.94 -7.48 -7.11
CA LEU A 40 -17.53 -6.15 -6.70
C LEU A 40 -17.63 -5.19 -7.88
N LYS A 41 -18.47 -4.16 -7.73
CA LYS A 41 -18.63 -3.09 -8.72
C LYS A 41 -18.02 -1.78 -8.25
N GLU A 42 -18.10 -1.51 -6.96
CA GLU A 42 -17.51 -0.32 -6.36
C GLU A 42 -17.09 -0.58 -4.91
N ILE A 43 -16.07 0.15 -4.49
CA ILE A 43 -15.72 0.35 -3.08
C ILE A 43 -15.88 1.84 -2.83
N GLU A 44 -16.80 2.20 -1.93
CA GLU A 44 -16.86 3.55 -1.37
C GLU A 44 -16.00 3.62 -0.12
N PHE A 45 -15.25 4.71 0.03
CA PHE A 45 -14.49 5.00 1.25
C PHE A 45 -15.28 6.07 2.03
N PRO A 46 -16.01 5.68 3.10
CA PRO A 46 -16.87 6.61 3.83
C PRO A 46 -16.12 7.47 4.86
N SER A 47 -14.91 7.04 5.26
CA SER A 47 -14.11 7.63 6.32
C SER A 47 -12.63 7.69 5.93
N GLN A 48 -11.85 8.50 6.65
CA GLN A 48 -10.40 8.59 6.46
C GLN A 48 -9.66 7.28 6.73
N VAL A 49 -10.26 6.41 7.55
CA VAL A 49 -9.74 5.07 7.86
C VAL A 49 -10.82 4.05 7.48
N THR A 50 -10.47 3.10 6.61
CA THR A 50 -11.34 2.01 6.14
C THR A 50 -10.65 0.68 6.39
N PHE A 51 -11.33 -0.24 7.06
CA PHE A 51 -10.85 -1.59 7.32
C PHE A 51 -11.49 -2.57 6.34
N PHE A 52 -10.68 -3.42 5.73
CA PHE A 52 -11.15 -4.59 4.98
C PHE A 52 -11.14 -5.79 5.92
N VAL A 53 -12.31 -6.31 6.27
CA VAL A 53 -12.47 -7.44 7.19
C VAL A 53 -13.17 -8.60 6.49
N GLY A 54 -12.89 -9.84 6.92
CA GLY A 54 -13.44 -11.05 6.30
C GLY A 54 -12.53 -12.26 6.53
N GLU A 55 -12.99 -13.44 6.11
CA GLU A 55 -12.27 -14.71 6.29
C GLU A 55 -10.91 -14.73 5.58
N ASN A 56 -10.03 -15.62 6.02
CA ASN A 56 -8.77 -15.89 5.34
C ASN A 56 -9.04 -16.45 3.94
N GLY A 57 -8.36 -15.92 2.93
CA GLY A 57 -8.61 -16.27 1.53
C GLY A 57 -9.79 -15.55 0.87
N ALA A 58 -10.50 -14.64 1.56
CA ALA A 58 -11.61 -13.89 0.97
C ALA A 58 -11.19 -12.87 -0.13
N GLY A 59 -9.89 -12.62 -0.31
CA GLY A 59 -9.37 -11.68 -1.31
C GLY A 59 -9.07 -10.27 -0.81
N LYS A 60 -8.99 -10.07 0.52
CA LYS A 60 -8.69 -8.77 1.15
C LYS A 60 -7.37 -8.18 0.63
N SER A 61 -6.27 -8.93 0.81
CA SER A 61 -4.94 -8.53 0.33
C SER A 61 -4.90 -8.39 -1.19
N THR A 62 -5.66 -9.20 -1.95
CA THR A 62 -5.77 -9.04 -3.42
C THR A 62 -6.35 -7.67 -3.80
N ILE A 63 -7.38 -7.19 -3.10
CA ILE A 63 -7.92 -5.84 -3.33
C ILE A 63 -6.93 -4.76 -2.91
N LEU A 64 -6.29 -4.89 -1.75
CA LEU A 64 -5.30 -3.92 -1.29
C LEU A 64 -4.13 -3.83 -2.29
N ASN A 65 -3.63 -4.97 -2.76
CA ASN A 65 -2.60 -5.06 -3.78
C ASN A 65 -3.04 -4.45 -5.12
N ALA A 66 -4.29 -4.67 -5.55
CA ALA A 66 -4.79 -4.10 -6.80
C ALA A 66 -4.98 -2.57 -6.71
N LEU A 67 -5.46 -2.07 -5.57
CA LEU A 67 -5.49 -0.62 -5.28
C LEU A 67 -4.07 -0.05 -5.31
N ALA A 68 -3.12 -0.73 -4.66
CA ALA A 68 -1.74 -0.29 -4.59
C ALA A 68 -1.07 -0.25 -5.99
N ALA A 69 -1.26 -1.32 -6.78
CA ALA A 69 -0.79 -1.39 -8.16
C ALA A 69 -1.42 -0.29 -9.02
N LYS A 70 -2.74 -0.03 -8.89
CA LYS A 70 -3.42 1.03 -9.64
C LYS A 70 -2.91 2.43 -9.29
N ILE A 71 -2.42 2.61 -8.07
CA ILE A 71 -1.81 3.87 -7.61
C ILE A 71 -0.37 4.02 -8.11
N GLY A 72 0.29 2.91 -8.45
CA GLY A 72 1.66 2.86 -8.95
C GLY A 72 2.69 2.43 -7.90
N PHE A 73 2.30 1.72 -6.85
CA PHE A 73 3.25 1.11 -5.93
C PHE A 73 3.82 -0.20 -6.49
N GLY A 74 5.04 -0.53 -6.08
CA GLY A 74 5.67 -1.82 -6.40
C GLY A 74 5.07 -2.98 -5.60
N PRO A 75 5.34 -4.24 -6.02
CA PRO A 75 4.85 -5.43 -5.35
C PRO A 75 5.22 -5.45 -3.87
N GLU A 76 6.45 -5.12 -3.54
CA GLU A 76 7.05 -5.21 -2.20
C GLU A 76 6.56 -4.12 -1.23
N GLY A 77 5.69 -3.22 -1.69
CA GLY A 77 5.34 -2.01 -0.96
C GLY A 77 6.44 -0.95 -1.03
N GLY A 78 6.42 -0.02 -0.07
CA GLY A 78 7.27 1.16 -0.08
C GLY A 78 6.59 2.39 -0.67
N SER A 79 7.42 3.39 -1.00
CA SER A 79 6.98 4.56 -1.76
C SER A 79 7.00 4.24 -3.27
N LYS A 80 6.27 5.00 -4.11
CA LYS A 80 6.17 4.75 -5.56
C LYS A 80 7.52 4.62 -6.30
N ASN A 81 8.57 5.26 -5.79
CA ASN A 81 9.92 5.22 -6.40
C ASN A 81 10.73 3.97 -6.02
N PHE A 82 10.17 3.05 -5.24
CA PHE A 82 10.83 1.81 -4.84
C PHE A 82 10.70 0.80 -5.99
N ALA A 83 11.55 0.93 -6.99
CA ALA A 83 11.61 0.00 -8.11
C ALA A 83 12.69 -1.07 -7.85
N PHE A 84 12.30 -2.23 -7.33
CA PHE A 84 13.17 -3.41 -7.26
C PHE A 84 12.37 -4.69 -7.50
N LYS A 85 12.99 -5.65 -8.18
CA LYS A 85 12.38 -6.93 -8.59
C LYS A 85 12.68 -8.03 -7.57
N THR A 86 11.70 -8.87 -7.27
CA THR A 86 11.75 -9.93 -6.25
C THR A 86 10.90 -11.14 -6.66
N ALA A 87 10.89 -12.20 -5.85
CA ALA A 87 10.09 -13.40 -6.10
C ALA A 87 8.57 -13.21 -5.87
N GLU A 88 8.13 -12.16 -5.18
CA GLU A 88 6.69 -11.92 -4.87
C GLU A 88 5.89 -11.42 -6.09
N GLU A 89 6.54 -11.17 -7.23
CA GLU A 89 5.92 -10.73 -8.47
C GLU A 89 4.76 -11.64 -8.94
N LYS A 90 4.77 -12.94 -8.62
CA LYS A 90 3.71 -13.88 -9.03
C LYS A 90 2.36 -13.62 -8.37
N HIS A 91 2.32 -13.28 -7.08
CA HIS A 91 1.06 -12.96 -6.39
C HIS A 91 0.57 -11.57 -6.78
N PHE A 92 1.52 -10.66 -7.01
CA PHE A 92 1.24 -9.30 -7.44
C PHE A 92 0.73 -9.24 -8.89
N SER A 93 1.16 -10.15 -9.78
CA SER A 93 0.72 -10.18 -11.18
C SER A 93 -0.80 -10.31 -11.34
N GLY A 94 -1.45 -11.15 -10.53
CA GLY A 94 -2.91 -11.22 -10.54
C GLY A 94 -3.55 -9.92 -10.06
N SER A 95 -2.98 -9.29 -9.03
CA SER A 95 -3.46 -8.00 -8.54
C SER A 95 -3.28 -6.87 -9.56
N ILE A 96 -2.24 -6.93 -10.40
CA ILE A 96 -2.07 -6.02 -11.55
C ILE A 96 -3.21 -6.21 -12.56
N LEU A 97 -3.56 -7.45 -12.90
CA LEU A 97 -4.71 -7.71 -13.80
C LEU A 97 -6.00 -7.10 -13.25
N LEU A 98 -6.24 -7.20 -11.94
CA LEU A 98 -7.39 -6.55 -11.31
C LEU A 98 -7.25 -5.02 -11.30
N ALA A 99 -6.05 -4.49 -11.11
CA ALA A 99 -5.78 -3.05 -11.13
C ALA A 99 -6.12 -2.40 -12.47
N ASP A 100 -5.94 -3.11 -13.58
CA ASP A 100 -6.32 -2.64 -14.91
C ASP A 100 -7.83 -2.42 -15.03
N GLN A 101 -8.64 -3.17 -14.28
CA GLN A 101 -10.10 -3.06 -14.24
C GLN A 101 -10.60 -1.96 -13.29
N LEU A 102 -9.71 -1.37 -12.47
CA LEU A 102 -10.05 -0.35 -11.49
C LEU A 102 -10.06 1.06 -12.10
N THR A 103 -10.93 1.92 -11.60
CA THR A 103 -10.88 3.38 -11.78
C THR A 103 -10.99 4.05 -10.41
N LEU A 104 -10.01 4.89 -10.07
CA LEU A 104 -9.94 5.54 -8.77
C LEU A 104 -10.44 6.99 -8.84
N SER A 105 -11.41 7.33 -7.99
CA SER A 105 -11.92 8.69 -7.84
C SER A 105 -11.31 9.35 -6.60
N TRP A 106 -10.52 10.40 -6.82
CA TRP A 106 -9.80 11.13 -5.77
C TRP A 106 -10.47 12.48 -5.53
N ARG A 107 -10.69 12.84 -4.26
CA ARG A 107 -11.07 14.21 -3.88
C ARG A 107 -9.89 15.16 -3.96
N MET A 108 -8.73 14.68 -3.52
CA MET A 108 -7.46 15.39 -3.57
C MET A 108 -6.34 14.37 -3.75
N LYS A 109 -5.32 14.72 -4.53
CA LYS A 109 -4.14 13.87 -4.68
C LYS A 109 -3.23 14.01 -3.45
N PRO A 110 -2.87 12.90 -2.78
CA PRO A 110 -1.94 12.93 -1.65
C PRO A 110 -0.54 13.36 -2.09
N ASN A 111 0.16 14.10 -1.22
CA ASN A 111 1.59 14.41 -1.39
C ASN A 111 2.49 13.37 -0.70
N ASN A 112 1.92 12.62 0.23
CA ASN A 112 2.59 11.55 0.97
C ASN A 112 1.82 10.25 0.77
N GLU A 113 2.48 9.26 0.18
CA GLU A 113 1.86 7.98 -0.19
C GLU A 113 2.77 6.84 0.24
N TYR A 114 2.18 5.76 0.77
CA TYR A 114 2.93 4.55 1.10
C TYR A 114 2.06 3.29 1.02
N PHE A 115 2.65 2.20 0.53
CA PHE A 115 2.07 0.87 0.63
C PHE A 115 2.91 0.02 1.59
N PHE A 116 2.36 -0.31 2.76
CA PHE A 116 3.00 -1.16 3.74
C PHE A 116 2.51 -2.59 3.58
N ARG A 117 3.45 -3.54 3.53
CA ARG A 117 3.21 -4.97 3.60
C ARG A 117 4.10 -5.55 4.68
N ALA A 118 3.52 -6.27 5.63
CA ALA A 118 4.32 -6.89 6.68
C ALA A 118 5.28 -7.95 6.12
N GLU A 119 4.84 -8.77 5.16
CA GLU A 119 5.61 -9.89 4.61
C GLU A 119 6.88 -9.45 3.85
N SER A 120 6.82 -8.34 3.11
CA SER A 120 7.94 -7.83 2.30
C SER A 120 8.70 -6.66 2.95
N PHE A 121 8.38 -6.28 4.19
CA PHE A 121 8.99 -5.13 4.87
C PHE A 121 10.53 -5.24 4.97
N PHE A 122 11.06 -6.46 5.11
CA PHE A 122 12.51 -6.70 5.11
C PHE A 122 13.19 -6.31 3.79
N ASN A 123 12.53 -6.52 2.64
CA ASN A 123 13.06 -6.15 1.34
C ASN A 123 13.07 -4.63 1.14
N VAL A 124 12.05 -3.94 1.65
CA VAL A 124 12.00 -2.47 1.72
C VAL A 124 13.16 -1.94 2.58
N ALA A 125 13.43 -2.54 3.73
CA ALA A 125 14.57 -2.16 4.58
C ALA A 125 15.92 -2.34 3.86
N ASN A 126 16.11 -3.45 3.12
CA ASN A 126 17.31 -3.66 2.28
C ASN A 126 17.48 -2.58 1.22
N PHE A 127 16.38 -2.17 0.59
CA PHE A 127 16.40 -1.13 -0.43
C PHE A 127 16.81 0.23 0.17
N ILE A 128 16.29 0.60 1.34
CA ILE A 128 16.65 1.83 2.05
C ILE A 128 18.15 1.83 2.41
N ASP A 129 18.66 0.73 2.97
CA ASP A 129 20.08 0.58 3.30
C ASP A 129 20.98 0.73 2.06
N ARG A 130 20.55 0.20 0.92
CA ARG A 130 21.29 0.32 -0.35
C ARG A 130 21.31 1.78 -0.83
N MET A 131 20.16 2.46 -0.81
CA MET A 131 20.09 3.87 -1.21
C MET A 131 20.99 4.76 -0.35
N GLU A 132 21.01 4.52 0.96
CA GLU A 132 21.88 5.26 1.88
C GLU A 132 23.35 5.03 1.55
N LYS A 133 23.77 3.77 1.33
CA LYS A 133 25.15 3.42 0.98
C LYS A 133 25.59 3.99 -0.36
N GLU A 134 24.68 4.09 -1.33
CA GLU A 134 24.92 4.67 -2.64
C GLU A 134 24.93 6.21 -2.63
N GLY A 135 24.60 6.84 -1.49
CA GLY A 135 24.54 8.30 -1.37
C GLY A 135 23.42 8.93 -2.21
N SER A 136 22.43 8.13 -2.63
CA SER A 136 21.34 8.56 -3.52
C SER A 136 20.20 9.28 -2.79
N GLY A 137 20.33 9.50 -1.48
CA GLY A 137 19.41 10.29 -0.66
C GLY A 137 19.69 10.18 0.83
N ASN A 138 18.80 10.75 1.63
CA ASN A 138 18.74 10.56 3.08
C ASN A 138 17.61 9.57 3.39
N GLY A 139 17.84 8.30 3.03
CA GLY A 139 16.85 7.25 3.11
C GLY A 139 16.40 7.04 4.55
N TYR A 140 17.34 7.06 5.49
CA TYR A 140 17.05 6.84 6.91
C TYR A 140 16.23 7.94 7.57
N ALA A 141 16.31 9.21 7.13
CA ALA A 141 15.55 10.30 7.76
C ALA A 141 14.04 10.03 7.83
N ALA A 142 13.48 9.39 6.79
CA ALA A 142 12.06 9.04 6.76
C ALA A 142 11.68 7.84 7.65
N TYR A 143 12.66 7.14 8.23
CA TYR A 143 12.47 5.90 9.01
C TYR A 143 13.20 5.94 10.37
N GLY A 144 13.44 7.14 10.93
CA GLY A 144 14.01 7.30 12.28
C GLY A 144 15.53 7.47 12.34
N GLY A 145 16.18 7.77 11.22
CA GLY A 145 17.58 8.21 11.16
C GLY A 145 18.63 7.10 11.26
N LYS A 146 18.22 5.82 11.25
CA LYS A 146 19.12 4.66 11.22
C LYS A 146 18.53 3.54 10.36
N SER A 147 19.38 2.57 10.01
CA SER A 147 18.94 1.34 9.34
C SER A 147 17.84 0.63 10.12
N LEU A 148 16.82 0.15 9.41
CA LEU A 148 15.76 -0.70 9.96
C LEU A 148 16.29 -2.07 10.39
N HIS A 149 17.38 -2.55 9.78
CA HIS A 149 18.03 -3.82 10.16
C HIS A 149 18.89 -3.72 11.41
N ALA A 150 19.23 -2.50 11.84
CA ALA A 150 19.95 -2.25 13.09
C ALA A 150 19.02 -2.13 14.31
N GLN A 151 17.80 -2.66 14.20
CA GLN A 151 16.73 -2.58 15.19
C GLN A 151 16.13 -3.97 15.38
N SER A 152 15.48 -4.22 16.52
CA SER A 152 14.63 -5.40 16.65
C SER A 152 13.45 -5.31 15.66
N HIS A 153 12.83 -6.45 15.37
CA HIS A 153 11.70 -6.52 14.44
C HIS A 153 10.58 -5.52 14.80
N GLY A 154 10.13 -5.54 16.06
CA GLY A 154 9.12 -4.60 16.56
C GLY A 154 9.57 -3.14 16.52
N GLU A 155 10.81 -2.84 16.89
CA GLU A 155 11.35 -1.47 16.81
C GLU A 155 11.39 -0.95 15.37
N SER A 156 11.74 -1.80 14.40
CA SER A 156 11.77 -1.42 12.99
C SER A 156 10.39 -1.00 12.47
N PHE A 157 9.34 -1.73 12.87
CA PHE A 157 7.96 -1.35 12.54
C PHE A 157 7.53 -0.08 13.26
N MET A 158 7.82 0.06 14.55
CA MET A 158 7.47 1.27 15.30
C MET A 158 8.18 2.50 14.73
N SER A 159 9.45 2.36 14.31
CA SER A 159 10.18 3.39 13.58
C SER A 159 9.50 3.75 12.27
N PHE A 160 9.01 2.77 11.50
CA PHE A 160 8.20 3.04 10.31
C PHE A 160 6.90 3.79 10.65
N PHE A 161 6.08 3.26 11.56
CA PHE A 161 4.79 3.84 11.91
C PHE A 161 4.92 5.25 12.50
N SER A 162 5.97 5.52 13.28
CA SER A 162 6.17 6.81 13.94
C SER A 162 6.79 7.89 13.04
N ASN A 163 7.58 7.50 12.03
CA ASN A 163 8.34 8.45 11.22
C ASN A 163 7.84 8.56 9.77
N ARG A 164 7.34 7.46 9.19
CA ARG A 164 6.95 7.39 7.78
C ARG A 164 5.47 7.66 7.56
N LEU A 165 4.60 7.28 8.50
CA LEU A 165 3.20 7.71 8.49
C LEU A 165 3.13 9.16 8.96
N GLY A 166 3.03 10.07 8.00
CA GLY A 166 2.91 11.51 8.26
C GLY A 166 1.48 12.00 8.17
N ILE A 167 1.29 13.29 8.44
CA ILE A 167 0.04 14.01 8.16
C ILE A 167 -0.22 14.13 6.65
N ASP A 168 -1.48 14.33 6.27
CA ASP A 168 -1.93 14.61 4.90
C ASP A 168 -1.47 13.55 3.87
N GLY A 169 -1.44 12.28 4.29
CA GLY A 169 -1.02 11.16 3.47
C GLY A 169 -2.10 10.13 3.17
N PHE A 170 -1.86 9.32 2.15
CA PHE A 170 -2.65 8.15 1.80
C PHE A 170 -1.82 6.88 2.00
N PHE A 171 -2.32 5.97 2.83
CA PHE A 171 -1.59 4.78 3.24
C PHE A 171 -2.44 3.54 3.01
N ILE A 172 -1.86 2.53 2.37
CA ILE A 172 -2.42 1.18 2.29
C ILE A 172 -1.56 0.31 3.22
N LEU A 173 -2.20 -0.41 4.14
CA LEU A 173 -1.52 -1.31 5.07
C LEU A 173 -2.08 -2.71 4.90
N ASP A 174 -1.24 -3.68 4.54
CA ASP A 174 -1.57 -5.09 4.47
C ASP A 174 -0.91 -5.83 5.64
N GLU A 175 -1.76 -6.49 6.44
CA GLU A 175 -1.42 -7.18 7.70
C GLU A 175 -0.57 -6.38 8.71
N PRO A 176 -0.91 -5.11 9.02
CA PRO A 176 -0.16 -4.31 10.01
C PRO A 176 -0.14 -4.92 11.43
N GLU A 177 -1.06 -5.82 11.75
CA GLU A 177 -1.11 -6.55 13.03
C GLU A 177 0.04 -7.54 13.22
N ALA A 178 0.64 -8.05 12.14
CA ALA A 178 1.79 -8.94 12.21
C ALA A 178 3.00 -8.24 12.87
N ALA A 179 3.10 -6.92 12.68
CA ALA A 179 4.11 -6.06 13.30
C ALA A 179 3.87 -5.79 14.79
N LEU A 180 2.64 -5.99 15.27
CA LEU A 180 2.18 -5.61 16.61
C LEU A 180 1.84 -6.82 17.49
N SER A 181 2.08 -8.04 16.99
CA SER A 181 1.84 -9.27 17.76
C SER A 181 2.89 -9.41 18.88
N PRO A 182 2.47 -9.61 20.14
CA PRO A 182 3.35 -9.69 21.32
C PRO A 182 4.21 -10.96 21.39
#